data_AF-A0A8B9Z1U9-F1
#
_entry.id   AF-A0A8B9Z1U9-F1
#
_cell.length_a   1.000
_cell.length_b   1.000
_cell.length_c   1.000
_cell.angle_alpha   90.00
_cell.angle_beta   90.00
_cell.angle_gamma   90.00
#
_symmetry.space_group_name_H-M   'P 1'
#
loop_
_entity.id
_entity.type
_entity.pdbx_description
1 polymer ?
#
loop_
_entity_poly.entity_id
_entity_poly.type
_entity_poly.pdbx_seq_one_letter_code
_entity_poly.pdbx_strand_id
1 'polypeptide(L)'
;MIKQVEHICKSSREKLKVVNKDKGSWSSLKDQIYNTFVLRLVSCIQLASKLSLHYNIVNSDTALKFLQSLKYSYTKQELLESELTVLKTLHFQINMSTPLAYVELLLEVLGHNGCLLPAKPLHQMCMQLLDFSYLTRDTIYDTLLKIAIENSTPSKLQVAKFLTVKEDFMLLAVGIISTSVFILNPGHWKQVVEHLNCITGITSQSILEFSYAVLKHIIGSTTPK
;
A
#
# COMPACT_ATOMS: atom_id res chain seq x y z
N MET A 1 -10.73 -3.13 -2.41
CA MET A 1 -11.11 -4.51 -2.04
C MET A 1 -11.38 -4.67 -0.54
N ILE A 2 -10.48 -4.24 0.35
CA ILE A 2 -10.67 -4.34 1.82
C ILE A 2 -11.99 -3.69 2.28
N LYS A 3 -12.27 -2.45 1.86
CA LYS A 3 -13.54 -1.76 2.16
C LYS A 3 -14.80 -2.51 1.71
N GLN A 4 -14.72 -3.29 0.65
CA GLN A 4 -15.86 -4.09 0.18
C GLN A 4 -16.03 -5.36 0.98
N VAL A 5 -14.92 -6.04 1.33
CA VAL A 5 -14.96 -7.17 2.26
C VAL A 5 -15.53 -6.70 3.59
N GLU A 6 -15.16 -5.51 4.06
CA GLU A 6 -15.75 -4.88 5.24
C GLU A 6 -17.26 -4.59 5.06
N HIS A 7 -17.68 -4.04 3.92
CA HIS A 7 -19.10 -3.78 3.63
C HIS A 7 -19.92 -5.07 3.56
N ILE A 8 -19.41 -6.12 2.91
CA ILE A 8 -20.02 -7.45 2.84
C ILE A 8 -20.13 -8.05 4.24
N CYS A 9 -19.07 -7.94 5.06
CA CYS A 9 -19.08 -8.39 6.45
C CYS A 9 -20.04 -7.58 7.34
N LYS A 10 -20.17 -6.26 7.13
CA LYS A 10 -21.11 -5.38 7.86
C LYS A 10 -22.56 -5.69 7.50
N SER A 11 -22.88 -5.78 6.21
CA SER A 11 -24.20 -6.16 5.70
C SER A 11 -24.63 -7.55 6.20
N SER A 12 -23.71 -8.52 6.26
CA SER A 12 -23.97 -9.83 6.85
C SER A 12 -24.15 -9.77 8.38
N ARG A 13 -23.40 -8.93 9.10
CA ARG A 13 -23.62 -8.71 10.55
C ARG A 13 -24.97 -8.08 10.85
N GLU A 14 -25.45 -7.18 10.00
CA GLU A 14 -26.78 -6.58 10.11
C GLU A 14 -27.88 -7.61 9.87
N LYS A 15 -27.69 -8.54 8.92
CA LYS A 15 -28.59 -9.70 8.72
C LYS A 15 -28.54 -10.71 9.88
N LEU A 16 -27.37 -10.93 10.48
CA LEU A 16 -27.15 -11.83 11.63
C LEU A 16 -27.71 -11.30 12.96
N LYS A 17 -28.07 -10.01 13.06
CA LYS A 17 -28.82 -9.49 14.22
C LYS A 17 -30.29 -9.90 14.23
N VAL A 18 -30.81 -10.46 13.11
CA VAL A 18 -32.22 -10.82 12.95
C VAL A 18 -32.46 -12.33 13.05
N VAL A 19 -31.44 -13.18 12.87
CA VAL A 19 -31.60 -14.66 12.93
C VAL A 19 -30.39 -15.31 13.62
N ASN A 20 -30.68 -16.20 14.57
CA ASN A 20 -29.71 -16.99 15.32
C ASN A 20 -28.73 -17.76 14.42
N LYS A 21 -27.48 -17.87 14.91
CA LYS A 21 -26.33 -18.64 14.39
C LYS A 21 -26.65 -19.71 13.34
N ASP A 22 -26.28 -19.44 12.08
CA ASP A 22 -26.16 -20.47 11.05
C ASP A 22 -24.75 -20.51 10.43
N LYS A 23 -24.07 -21.64 10.58
CA LYS A 23 -22.79 -21.96 9.93
C LYS A 23 -22.91 -21.93 8.39
N GLY A 24 -24.10 -22.19 7.83
CA GLY A 24 -24.37 -22.20 6.39
C GLY A 24 -24.36 -20.82 5.72
N SER A 25 -24.62 -19.75 6.48
CA SER A 25 -24.52 -18.38 5.96
C SER A 25 -23.07 -17.93 5.79
N TRP A 26 -22.13 -18.50 6.55
CA TRP A 26 -20.71 -18.13 6.46
C TRP A 26 -19.98 -18.86 5.33
N SER A 27 -20.31 -20.12 5.07
CA SER A 27 -19.75 -20.87 3.94
C SER A 27 -20.20 -20.27 2.60
N SER A 28 -21.50 -19.99 2.44
CA SER A 28 -22.04 -19.34 1.23
C SER A 28 -21.43 -17.95 0.98
N LEU A 29 -21.20 -17.16 2.04
CA LEU A 29 -20.53 -15.86 1.94
C LEU A 29 -19.07 -16.00 1.48
N LYS A 30 -18.35 -16.99 2.03
CA LYS A 30 -16.96 -17.26 1.68
C LYS A 30 -16.84 -17.71 0.22
N ASP A 31 -17.75 -18.55 -0.24
CA ASP A 31 -17.80 -19.02 -1.63
C ASP A 31 -18.12 -17.86 -2.59
N GLN A 32 -19.05 -16.97 -2.22
CA GLN A 32 -19.35 -15.77 -3.01
C GLN A 32 -18.14 -14.82 -3.12
N ILE A 33 -17.43 -14.58 -2.01
CA ILE A 33 -16.23 -13.74 -2.02
C ILE A 33 -15.13 -14.39 -2.87
N TYR A 34 -14.91 -15.70 -2.71
CA TYR A 34 -13.89 -16.42 -3.46
C TYR A 34 -14.16 -16.41 -4.96
N ASN A 35 -15.39 -16.71 -5.36
CA ASN A 35 -15.79 -16.76 -6.77
C ASN A 35 -15.66 -15.40 -7.44
N THR A 36 -15.98 -14.30 -6.74
CA THR A 36 -15.91 -12.95 -7.31
C THR A 36 -14.57 -12.25 -7.12
N PHE A 37 -13.65 -12.82 -6.34
CA PHE A 37 -12.39 -12.18 -5.95
C PHE A 37 -11.53 -11.79 -7.15
N VAL A 38 -11.32 -12.72 -8.09
CA VAL A 38 -10.46 -12.50 -9.26
C VAL A 38 -11.08 -11.47 -10.20
N LEU A 39 -12.40 -11.58 -10.45
CA LEU A 39 -13.13 -10.57 -11.22
C LEU A 39 -12.96 -9.18 -10.59
N ARG A 40 -13.03 -9.10 -9.27
CA ARG A 40 -12.93 -7.85 -8.53
C ARG A 40 -11.55 -7.24 -8.56
N LEU A 41 -10.52 -8.07 -8.45
CA LEU A 41 -9.13 -7.67 -8.57
C LEU A 41 -8.87 -7.08 -9.96
N VAL A 42 -9.27 -7.78 -11.02
CA VAL A 42 -9.12 -7.31 -12.41
C VAL A 42 -9.89 -6.01 -12.63
N SER A 43 -11.11 -5.89 -12.09
CA SER A 43 -11.89 -4.64 -12.17
C SER A 43 -11.17 -3.47 -11.51
N CYS A 44 -10.52 -3.68 -10.36
CA CYS A 44 -9.73 -2.64 -9.69
C CYS A 44 -8.52 -2.22 -10.52
N ILE A 45 -7.83 -3.17 -11.17
CA ILE A 45 -6.71 -2.90 -12.07
C ILE A 45 -7.17 -2.08 -13.28
N GLN A 46 -8.31 -2.42 -13.88
CA GLN A 46 -8.87 -1.66 -15.00
C GLN A 46 -9.22 -0.22 -14.60
N LEU A 47 -9.86 -0.03 -13.44
CA LEU A 47 -10.17 1.30 -12.95
C LEU A 47 -8.90 2.12 -12.69
N ALA A 48 -7.90 1.54 -12.04
CA ALA A 48 -6.60 2.20 -11.83
C ALA A 48 -5.93 2.55 -13.16
N SER A 49 -5.95 1.63 -14.12
CA SER A 49 -5.39 1.85 -15.46
C SER A 49 -6.11 2.98 -16.21
N LYS A 50 -7.45 3.08 -16.12
CA LYS A 50 -8.21 4.18 -16.71
C LYS A 50 -7.89 5.55 -16.09
N LEU A 51 -7.51 5.58 -14.81
CA LEU A 51 -7.16 6.82 -14.11
C LEU A 51 -5.72 7.26 -14.35
N SER A 52 -4.79 6.31 -14.46
CA SER A 52 -3.36 6.60 -14.43
C SER A 52 -2.66 6.45 -15.78
N LEU A 53 -3.26 5.74 -16.74
CA LEU A 53 -2.64 5.46 -18.05
C LEU A 53 -3.48 6.09 -19.15
N HIS A 54 -2.97 7.16 -19.79
CA HIS A 54 -3.68 7.81 -20.89
C HIS A 54 -3.67 7.01 -22.21
N TYR A 55 -2.63 6.18 -22.45
CA TYR A 55 -2.45 5.48 -23.73
C TYR A 55 -2.47 3.95 -23.61
N ASN A 56 -2.12 3.38 -22.46
CA ASN A 56 -2.02 1.93 -22.23
C ASN A 56 -3.14 1.42 -21.31
N ILE A 57 -4.38 1.80 -21.60
CA ILE A 57 -5.54 1.42 -20.80
C ILE A 57 -5.81 -0.08 -20.94
N VAL A 58 -5.97 -0.79 -19.81
CA VAL A 58 -6.46 -2.16 -19.78
C VAL A 58 -7.96 -2.16 -20.13
N ASN A 59 -8.24 -2.28 -21.43
CA ASN A 59 -9.62 -2.37 -21.92
C ASN A 59 -10.29 -3.69 -21.53
N SER A 60 -11.61 -3.76 -21.71
CA SER A 60 -12.41 -4.94 -21.36
C SER A 60 -11.98 -6.21 -22.09
N ASP A 61 -11.53 -6.10 -23.35
CA ASP A 61 -11.08 -7.27 -24.11
C ASP A 61 -9.78 -7.86 -23.56
N THR A 62 -8.81 -7.02 -23.19
CA THR A 62 -7.56 -7.42 -22.54
C THR A 62 -7.84 -8.07 -21.18
N ALA A 63 -8.71 -7.47 -20.37
CA ALA A 63 -9.11 -8.01 -19.08
C ALA A 63 -9.82 -9.36 -19.20
N LEU A 64 -10.74 -9.51 -20.16
CA LEU A 64 -11.42 -10.78 -20.40
C LEU A 64 -10.49 -11.87 -20.91
N LYS A 65 -9.56 -11.55 -21.82
CA LYS A 65 -8.52 -12.50 -22.28
C LYS A 65 -7.65 -12.97 -21.11
N PHE A 66 -7.29 -12.08 -20.20
CA PHE A 66 -6.56 -12.43 -18.98
C PHE A 66 -7.38 -13.32 -18.04
N LEU A 67 -8.68 -13.01 -17.84
CA LEU A 67 -9.56 -13.85 -17.04
C LEU A 67 -9.74 -15.25 -17.65
N GLN A 68 -9.86 -15.33 -18.98
CA GLN A 68 -9.95 -16.59 -19.72
C GLN A 68 -8.68 -17.44 -19.59
N SER A 69 -7.48 -16.83 -19.64
CA SER A 69 -6.23 -17.58 -19.44
C SER A 69 -6.10 -18.17 -18.04
N LEU A 70 -6.77 -17.57 -17.05
CA LEU A 70 -6.92 -18.07 -15.69
C LEU A 70 -8.09 -19.05 -15.50
N LYS A 71 -8.74 -19.48 -16.59
CA LYS A 71 -9.91 -20.38 -16.62
C LYS A 71 -11.19 -19.78 -16.02
N TYR A 72 -11.30 -18.46 -15.97
CA TYR A 72 -12.54 -17.78 -15.60
C TYR A 72 -13.31 -17.33 -16.85
N SER A 73 -14.59 -17.70 -16.92
CA SER A 73 -15.49 -17.31 -18.01
C SER A 73 -16.43 -16.23 -17.55
N TYR A 74 -16.03 -14.97 -17.74
CA TYR A 74 -16.87 -13.79 -17.49
C TYR A 74 -17.26 -13.10 -18.79
N THR A 75 -18.40 -12.43 -18.76
CA THR A 75 -18.91 -11.58 -19.83
C THR A 75 -18.44 -10.13 -19.64
N LYS A 76 -18.50 -9.33 -20.72
CA LYS A 76 -18.25 -7.89 -20.66
C LYS A 76 -19.21 -7.18 -19.67
N GLN A 77 -20.45 -7.65 -19.61
CA GLN A 77 -21.48 -7.10 -18.73
C GLN A 77 -21.11 -7.32 -17.26
N GLU A 78 -20.74 -8.55 -16.87
CA GLU A 78 -20.33 -8.87 -15.49
C GLU A 78 -19.08 -8.07 -15.06
N LEU A 79 -18.15 -7.86 -15.99
CA LEU A 79 -16.96 -7.04 -15.75
C LEU A 79 -17.32 -5.58 -15.46
N LEU A 80 -18.22 -5.00 -16.26
CA LEU A 80 -18.69 -3.62 -16.09
C LEU A 80 -19.51 -3.45 -14.81
N GLU A 81 -20.38 -4.39 -14.48
CA GLU A 81 -21.13 -4.41 -13.23
C GLU A 81 -20.20 -4.51 -12.01
N SER A 82 -19.14 -5.31 -12.12
CA SER A 82 -18.10 -5.35 -11.11
C SER A 82 -17.40 -3.99 -11.00
N GLU A 83 -16.89 -3.38 -12.07
CA GLU A 83 -16.29 -2.04 -12.00
C GLU A 83 -17.21 -1.01 -11.33
N LEU A 84 -18.48 -0.94 -11.74
CA LEU A 84 -19.46 -0.03 -11.14
C LEU A 84 -19.64 -0.31 -9.65
N THR A 85 -19.69 -1.57 -9.27
CA THR A 85 -19.79 -1.96 -7.86
C THR A 85 -18.53 -1.55 -7.09
N VAL A 86 -17.33 -1.54 -7.71
CA VAL A 86 -16.08 -1.06 -7.05
C VAL A 86 -16.24 0.43 -6.75
N LEU A 87 -16.60 1.19 -7.77
CA LEU A 87 -16.78 2.64 -7.67
C LEU A 87 -17.81 3.01 -6.62
N LYS A 88 -18.98 2.37 -6.63
CA LYS A 88 -20.02 2.58 -5.61
C LYS A 88 -19.52 2.27 -4.20
N THR A 89 -18.77 1.19 -4.02
CA THR A 89 -18.22 0.81 -2.70
C THR A 89 -17.20 1.82 -2.20
N LEU A 90 -16.44 2.44 -3.11
CA LEU A 90 -15.48 3.49 -2.79
C LEU A 90 -16.14 4.87 -2.75
N HIS A 91 -17.47 4.97 -2.87
CA HIS A 91 -18.19 6.25 -2.99
C HIS A 91 -17.61 7.15 -4.09
N PHE A 92 -17.11 6.55 -5.18
CA PHE A 92 -16.42 7.21 -6.29
C PHE A 92 -15.17 8.01 -5.88
N GLN A 93 -14.64 7.82 -4.67
CA GLN A 93 -13.41 8.44 -4.18
C GLN A 93 -12.19 7.61 -4.61
N ILE A 94 -11.83 7.72 -5.88
CA ILE A 94 -10.71 6.99 -6.50
C ILE A 94 -9.50 7.86 -6.84
N ASN A 95 -9.68 9.19 -6.84
CA ASN A 95 -8.62 10.16 -7.11
C ASN A 95 -7.90 10.59 -5.82
N MET A 96 -7.28 9.63 -5.13
CA MET A 96 -6.54 9.87 -3.89
C MET A 96 -5.03 9.92 -4.18
N SER A 97 -4.29 10.77 -3.48
CA SER A 97 -2.84 10.84 -3.61
C SER A 97 -2.18 9.51 -3.28
N THR A 98 -1.28 9.06 -4.15
CA THR A 98 -0.50 7.84 -3.97
C THR A 98 0.77 8.14 -3.17
N PRO A 99 1.36 7.14 -2.49
CA PRO A 99 2.68 7.31 -1.85
C PRO A 99 3.76 7.84 -2.79
N LEU A 100 3.70 7.48 -4.08
CA LEU A 100 4.62 7.97 -5.09
C LEU A 100 4.56 9.50 -5.26
N ALA A 101 3.36 10.09 -5.21
CA ALA A 101 3.22 11.54 -5.33
C ALA A 101 3.96 12.30 -4.21
N TYR A 102 3.97 11.75 -2.99
CA TYR A 102 4.73 12.32 -1.87
C TYR A 102 6.24 12.17 -2.06
N VAL A 103 6.68 11.01 -2.58
CA VAL A 103 8.09 10.78 -2.91
C VAL A 103 8.57 11.77 -3.97
N GLU A 104 7.84 11.90 -5.08
CA GLU A 104 8.20 12.80 -6.18
C GLU A 104 8.23 14.26 -5.73
N LEU A 105 7.22 14.69 -4.95
CA LEU A 105 7.19 16.02 -4.36
C LEU A 105 8.45 16.29 -3.51
N LEU A 106 8.80 15.37 -2.61
CA LEU A 106 9.94 15.54 -1.72
C LEU A 106 11.28 15.50 -2.46
N LEU A 107 11.42 14.64 -3.48
CA LEU A 107 12.62 14.61 -4.32
C LEU A 107 12.82 15.92 -5.07
N GLU A 108 11.74 16.52 -5.58
CA GLU A 108 11.78 17.83 -6.23
C GLU A 108 12.22 18.93 -5.26
N VAL A 109 11.64 18.97 -4.05
CA VAL A 109 12.01 19.94 -3.01
C VAL A 109 13.46 19.76 -2.55
N LEU A 110 13.93 18.51 -2.40
CA LEU A 110 15.34 18.23 -2.07
C LEU A 110 16.28 18.73 -3.17
N GLY A 111 15.93 18.52 -4.44
CA GLY A 111 16.68 19.04 -5.58
C GLY A 111 16.75 20.56 -5.57
N HIS A 112 15.63 21.24 -5.30
CA HIS A 112 15.58 22.70 -5.18
C HIS A 112 16.41 23.24 -4.01
N ASN A 113 16.47 22.51 -2.90
CA ASN A 113 17.26 22.86 -1.71
C ASN A 113 18.77 22.58 -1.85
N GLY A 114 19.24 22.17 -3.04
CA GLY A 114 20.66 22.00 -3.33
C GLY A 114 21.24 20.64 -2.95
N CYS A 115 20.41 19.63 -2.65
CA CYS A 115 20.88 18.26 -2.50
C CYS A 115 21.29 17.70 -3.87
N LEU A 116 22.58 17.67 -4.17
CA LEU A 116 23.14 17.14 -5.42
C LEU A 116 23.07 15.60 -5.45
N LEU A 117 21.87 15.08 -5.68
CA LEU A 117 21.60 13.65 -5.75
C LEU A 117 21.39 13.19 -7.20
N PRO A 118 21.76 11.94 -7.54
CA PRO A 118 21.48 11.38 -8.85
C PRO A 118 19.96 11.13 -9.00
N ALA A 119 19.23 12.11 -9.53
CA ALA A 119 17.76 12.13 -9.53
C ALA A 119 17.12 10.87 -10.16
N LYS A 120 17.61 10.44 -11.33
CA LYS A 120 17.06 9.25 -12.02
C LYS A 120 17.29 7.95 -11.24
N PRO A 121 18.53 7.57 -10.87
CA PRO A 121 18.76 6.40 -10.03
C PRO A 121 18.02 6.44 -8.70
N LEU A 122 17.94 7.62 -8.06
CA LEU A 122 17.26 7.78 -6.79
C LEU A 122 15.75 7.56 -6.91
N HIS A 123 15.11 8.14 -7.92
CA HIS A 123 13.69 7.93 -8.20
C HIS A 123 13.38 6.45 -8.48
N GLN A 124 14.22 5.79 -9.30
CA GLN A 124 14.08 4.35 -9.59
C GLN A 124 14.20 3.49 -8.34
N MET A 125 15.17 3.79 -7.46
CA MET A 125 15.31 3.09 -6.18
C MET A 125 14.10 3.31 -5.28
N CYS A 126 13.59 4.55 -5.20
CA CYS A 126 12.39 4.85 -4.42
C CYS A 126 11.17 4.07 -4.92
N MET A 127 11.00 3.94 -6.24
CA MET A 127 9.94 3.12 -6.85
C MET A 127 10.05 1.65 -6.43
N GLN A 128 11.24 1.07 -6.55
CA GLN A 128 11.49 -0.32 -6.15
C GLN A 128 11.23 -0.55 -4.67
N LEU A 129 11.64 0.39 -3.81
CA LEU A 129 11.40 0.30 -2.38
C LEU A 129 9.94 0.54 -2.00
N LEU A 130 9.20 1.36 -2.74
CA LEU A 130 7.75 1.51 -2.57
C LEU A 130 7.03 0.20 -2.90
N ASP A 131 7.39 -0.46 -4.01
CA ASP A 131 6.83 -1.76 -4.38
C ASP A 131 7.16 -2.83 -3.32
N PHE A 132 8.42 -2.88 -2.87
CA PHE A 132 8.84 -3.77 -1.78
C PHE A 132 8.06 -3.50 -0.49
N SER A 133 7.92 -2.24 -0.12
CA SER A 133 7.22 -1.83 1.12
C SER A 133 5.71 -2.03 1.03
N TYR A 134 5.15 -1.99 -0.17
CA TYR A 134 3.76 -2.36 -0.41
C TYR A 134 3.53 -3.86 -0.18
N LEU A 135 4.43 -4.72 -0.69
CA LEU A 135 4.35 -6.17 -0.56
C LEU A 135 4.66 -6.67 0.86
N THR A 136 5.57 -6.00 1.57
CA THR A 136 6.03 -6.37 2.93
C THR A 136 5.52 -5.41 4.00
N ARG A 137 4.41 -4.73 3.73
CA ARG A 137 3.89 -3.65 4.58
C ARG A 137 3.75 -4.06 6.04
N ASP A 138 3.08 -5.18 6.31
CA ASP A 138 2.82 -5.59 7.69
C ASP A 138 4.11 -5.87 8.47
N THR A 139 5.11 -6.51 7.86
CA THR A 139 6.37 -6.83 8.55
C THR A 139 7.21 -5.60 8.85
N ILE A 140 7.25 -4.63 7.92
CA ILE A 140 7.93 -3.34 8.12
C ILE A 140 7.27 -2.58 9.27
N TYR A 141 5.95 -2.40 9.22
CA TYR A 141 5.24 -1.63 10.24
C TYR A 141 5.20 -2.35 11.59
N ASP A 142 5.19 -3.68 11.64
CA ASP A 142 5.33 -4.44 12.89
C ASP A 142 6.71 -4.23 13.53
N THR A 143 7.75 -4.08 12.69
CA THR A 143 9.10 -3.75 13.17
C THR A 143 9.16 -2.32 13.70
N LEU A 144 8.58 -1.37 12.95
CA LEU A 144 8.50 0.02 13.36
C LEU A 144 7.70 0.19 14.66
N LEU A 145 6.60 -0.55 14.83
CA LEU A 145 5.83 -0.57 16.07
C LEU A 145 6.68 -1.02 17.26
N LYS A 146 7.40 -2.14 17.12
CA LYS A 146 8.27 -2.69 18.18
C LYS A 146 9.38 -1.73 18.58
N ILE A 147 9.94 -0.99 17.62
CA ILE A 147 10.92 0.06 17.86
C ILE A 147 10.28 1.20 18.66
N ALA A 148 9.15 1.73 18.18
CA ALA A 148 8.48 2.88 18.78
C ALA A 148 7.98 2.65 20.22
N ILE A 149 7.67 1.40 20.60
CA ILE A 149 7.24 1.06 21.96
C ILE A 149 8.37 0.48 22.82
N GLU A 150 9.56 0.30 22.25
CA GLU A 150 10.72 -0.36 22.89
C GLU A 150 10.37 -1.72 23.53
N ASN A 151 9.42 -2.45 22.94
CA ASN A 151 8.86 -3.68 23.49
C ASN A 151 8.53 -4.67 22.36
N SER A 152 8.90 -5.93 22.57
CA SER A 152 8.69 -7.01 21.59
C SER A 152 7.24 -7.49 21.51
N THR A 153 6.41 -7.17 22.51
CA THR A 153 5.01 -7.60 22.66
C THR A 153 4.05 -6.40 22.79
N PRO A 154 3.58 -5.82 21.68
CA PRO A 154 2.64 -4.70 21.69
C PRO A 154 1.28 -5.08 22.30
N SER A 155 0.75 -4.22 23.17
CA SER A 155 -0.64 -4.34 23.64
C SER A 155 -1.65 -4.00 22.53
N LYS A 156 -2.89 -4.49 22.66
CA LYS A 156 -3.97 -4.18 21.71
C LYS A 156 -4.20 -2.67 21.53
N LEU A 157 -4.06 -1.90 22.61
CA LEU A 157 -4.21 -0.44 22.57
C LEU A 157 -3.08 0.22 21.77
N GLN A 158 -1.84 -0.24 21.92
CA GLN A 158 -0.70 0.27 21.16
C GLN A 158 -0.85 -0.05 19.67
N VAL A 159 -1.26 -1.28 19.33
CA VAL A 159 -1.56 -1.66 17.94
C VAL A 159 -2.63 -0.76 17.33
N ALA A 160 -3.71 -0.48 18.07
CA ALA A 160 -4.79 0.39 17.59
C ALA A 160 -4.33 1.84 17.37
N LYS A 161 -3.54 2.40 18.30
CA LYS A 161 -2.97 3.75 18.14
C LYS A 161 -2.00 3.83 16.97
N PHE A 162 -1.28 2.76 16.68
CA PHE A 162 -0.29 2.73 15.60
C PHE A 162 -0.91 2.63 14.20
N LEU A 163 -2.22 2.40 14.07
CA LEU A 163 -2.89 2.39 12.78
C LEU A 163 -2.76 3.74 12.04
N THR A 164 -2.73 4.86 12.77
CA THR A 164 -2.52 6.18 12.15
C THR A 164 -1.15 6.28 11.49
N VAL A 165 -0.12 5.66 12.07
CA VAL A 165 1.23 5.58 11.50
C VAL A 165 1.23 4.73 10.22
N LYS A 166 0.46 3.64 10.20
CA LYS A 166 0.27 2.83 8.99
C LYS A 166 -0.38 3.62 7.85
N GLU A 167 -1.14 4.67 8.13
CA GLU A 167 -1.83 5.49 7.12
C GLU A 167 -1.06 6.76 6.72
N ASP A 168 0.06 7.04 7.36
CA ASP A 168 0.89 8.22 7.09
C ASP A 168 1.79 8.01 5.85
N PHE A 169 1.32 8.51 4.71
CA PHE A 169 2.09 8.48 3.47
C PHE A 169 3.30 9.43 3.46
N MET A 170 3.30 10.48 4.26
CA MET A 170 4.46 11.37 4.38
C MET A 170 5.60 10.65 5.09
N LEU A 171 5.31 9.98 6.22
CA LEU A 171 6.28 9.15 6.94
C LEU A 171 6.84 8.03 6.06
N LEU A 172 5.96 7.35 5.33
CA LEU A 172 6.39 6.35 4.34
C LEU A 172 7.35 6.98 3.31
N ALA A 173 6.99 8.11 2.72
CA ALA A 173 7.80 8.75 1.68
C ALA A 173 9.19 9.16 2.20
N VAL A 174 9.29 9.83 3.34
CA VAL A 174 10.60 10.21 3.92
C VAL A 174 11.45 8.98 4.27
N GLY A 175 10.82 7.91 4.78
CA GLY A 175 11.49 6.65 5.10
C GLY A 175 12.03 5.94 3.86
N ILE A 176 11.29 5.97 2.75
CA ILE A 176 11.71 5.40 1.46
C ILE A 176 12.85 6.21 0.84
N ILE A 177 12.75 7.55 0.82
CA ILE A 177 13.79 8.42 0.28
C ILE A 177 15.08 8.24 1.09
N SER A 178 14.99 8.30 2.42
CA SER A 178 16.13 8.10 3.31
C SER A 178 16.80 6.73 3.07
N THR A 179 16.02 5.65 2.95
CA THR A 179 16.55 4.31 2.66
C THR A 179 17.21 4.26 1.28
N SER A 180 16.60 4.87 0.27
CA SER A 180 17.12 4.88 -1.10
C SER A 180 18.46 5.61 -1.19
N VAL A 181 18.58 6.75 -0.51
CA VAL A 181 19.84 7.50 -0.42
C VAL A 181 20.88 6.72 0.36
N PHE A 182 20.51 6.05 1.46
CA PHE A 182 21.44 5.21 2.20
C PHE A 182 22.03 4.09 1.32
N ILE A 183 21.21 3.44 0.48
CA ILE A 183 21.66 2.36 -0.41
C ILE A 183 22.55 2.90 -1.54
N LEU A 184 22.18 4.02 -2.16
CA LEU A 184 22.85 4.52 -3.37
C LEU A 184 24.04 5.45 -3.08
N ASN A 185 23.93 6.29 -2.05
CA ASN A 185 24.91 7.32 -1.73
C ASN A 185 24.94 7.60 -0.21
N PRO A 186 25.53 6.68 0.58
CA PRO A 186 25.61 6.81 2.04
C PRO A 186 26.25 8.12 2.51
N GLY A 187 27.15 8.71 1.72
CA GLY A 187 27.85 9.95 2.05
C GLY A 187 26.94 11.17 2.19
N HIS A 188 25.82 11.20 1.45
CA HIS A 188 24.85 12.31 1.49
C HIS A 188 23.64 12.01 2.37
N TRP A 189 23.55 10.81 2.94
CA TRP A 189 22.37 10.36 3.67
C TRP A 189 22.02 11.24 4.88
N LYS A 190 23.02 11.59 5.71
CA LYS A 190 22.80 12.44 6.88
C LYS A 190 22.22 13.81 6.50
N GLN A 191 22.77 14.43 5.46
CA GLN A 191 22.27 15.70 4.91
C GLN A 191 20.82 15.55 4.45
N VAL A 192 20.50 14.50 3.69
CA VAL A 192 19.12 14.28 3.21
C VAL A 192 18.13 14.09 4.36
N VAL A 193 18.49 13.31 5.39
CA VAL A 193 17.64 13.13 6.57
C VAL A 193 17.37 14.46 7.28
N GLU A 194 18.39 15.31 7.40
CA GLU A 194 18.25 16.65 7.98
C GLU A 194 17.33 17.55 7.15
N HIS A 195 17.49 17.58 5.82
CA HIS A 195 16.59 18.34 4.95
C HIS A 195 15.15 17.80 5.01
N LEU A 196 14.95 16.48 5.00
CA LEU A 196 13.62 15.88 5.11
C LEU A 196 12.94 16.24 6.44
N ASN A 197 13.68 16.25 7.55
CA ASN A 197 13.19 16.74 8.83
C ASN A 197 12.74 18.21 8.71
N CYS A 198 13.59 19.08 8.18
CA CYS A 198 13.26 20.50 8.00
C CYS A 198 12.04 20.74 7.11
N ILE A 199 11.86 19.95 6.04
CA ILE A 199 10.75 20.11 5.08
C ILE A 199 9.43 19.59 5.68
N THR A 200 9.47 18.46 6.38
CA THR A 200 8.24 17.72 6.77
C THR A 200 7.87 17.86 8.24
N GLY A 201 8.81 18.30 9.09
CA GLY A 201 8.68 18.30 10.55
C GLY A 201 8.76 16.90 11.18
N ILE A 202 8.98 15.85 10.40
CA ILE A 202 9.17 14.48 10.91
C ILE A 202 10.56 14.39 11.53
N THR A 203 10.64 13.92 12.77
CA THR A 203 11.92 13.86 13.48
C THR A 203 12.93 12.99 12.75
N SER A 204 14.21 13.39 12.77
CA SER A 204 15.28 12.59 12.17
C SER A 204 15.28 11.17 12.73
N GLN A 205 15.02 11.01 14.04
CA GLN A 205 14.92 9.70 14.67
C GLN A 205 13.84 8.82 14.02
N SER A 206 12.63 9.34 13.81
CA SER A 206 11.56 8.57 13.14
C SER A 206 11.90 8.21 11.70
N ILE A 207 12.59 9.09 10.96
CA ILE A 207 13.08 8.81 9.60
C ILE A 207 14.10 7.66 9.63
N LEU A 208 15.05 7.72 10.57
CA LEU A 208 16.08 6.70 10.77
C LEU A 208 15.47 5.34 11.14
N GLU A 209 14.51 5.32 12.06
CA GLU A 209 13.82 4.11 12.50
C GLU A 209 13.04 3.46 11.36
N PHE A 210 12.36 4.26 10.55
CA PHE A 210 11.67 3.76 9.36
C PHE A 210 12.67 3.17 8.36
N SER A 211 13.75 3.89 8.06
CA SER A 211 14.78 3.38 7.14
C SER A 211 15.42 2.10 7.63
N TYR A 212 15.72 2.01 8.93
CA TYR A 212 16.20 0.80 9.56
C TYR A 212 15.20 -0.35 9.41
N ALA A 213 13.91 -0.12 9.67
CA ALA A 213 12.88 -1.13 9.52
C ALA A 213 12.81 -1.68 8.10
N VAL A 214 12.88 -0.81 7.08
CA VAL A 214 12.92 -1.23 5.66
C VAL A 214 14.20 -2.02 5.36
N LEU A 215 15.37 -1.50 5.71
CA LEU A 215 16.67 -2.15 5.46
C LEU A 215 16.78 -3.53 6.10
N LYS A 216 16.26 -3.69 7.32
CA LYS A 216 16.24 -4.97 8.04
C LYS A 216 15.52 -6.06 7.26
N HIS A 217 14.44 -5.71 6.56
CA HIS A 217 13.69 -6.67 5.74
C HIS A 217 14.28 -6.86 4.34
N ILE A 218 15.02 -5.89 3.82
CA ILE A 218 15.76 -6.03 2.55
C ILE A 218 16.94 -6.99 2.71
N ILE A 219 17.76 -6.80 3.75
CA ILE A 219 18.97 -7.62 4.00
C ILE A 219 18.57 -9.03 4.47
N GLY A 220 17.35 -9.18 5.00
CA GLY A 220 16.88 -10.41 5.62
C GLY A 220 17.47 -10.60 7.00
N SER A 221 16.78 -11.37 7.85
CA SER A 221 17.30 -11.82 9.13
C SER A 221 18.27 -12.98 8.97
N THR A 222 19.31 -12.83 8.15
CA THR A 222 20.48 -13.71 8.21
C THR A 222 21.36 -13.21 9.34
N THR A 223 20.99 -13.54 10.57
CA THR A 223 22.00 -13.75 11.60
C THR A 223 22.90 -14.89 11.11
N PRO A 224 24.20 -14.68 10.91
CA PRO A 224 25.13 -15.81 10.81
C PRO A 224 24.95 -16.63 12.08
N LYS A 225 24.74 -17.95 11.94
CA LYS A 225 24.89 -18.87 13.06
C LYS A 225 26.35 -19.00 13.43
#